data_AF-A0A3L8QXC5-F1
#
_entry.id   AF-A0A3L8QXC5-F1
#
_cell.length_a   1.000
_cell.length_b   1.000
_cell.length_c   1.000
_cell.angle_alpha   90.00
_cell.angle_beta   90.00
_cell.angle_gamma   90.00
#
_symmetry.space_group_name_H-M   'P 1'
#
loop_
_entity.id
_entity.type
_entity.pdbx_description
1 polymer ?
#
loop_
_entity_poly.entity_id
_entity_poly.type
_entity_poly.pdbx_seq_one_letter_code
_entity_poly.pdbx_strand_id
1 'polypeptide(L)'
;MSWRPPVPMGYLDSIQAVGGFAAPLLAGGSFTLAVVALQSAPGPAGVSRWPNASLALFVLSGLLQIATIQGTAWSRRYMCTPGDLLQWFPGEQTDGTPSPFLIGMQESHLRQAQRWANAARGFYHAGIIALLAGLLVICVPRGQPTGGRWTVLAVCAAGLVGELAWLVRATFLDRAIRRDAWLGMAVLLAILVSVSAPGIWHGWPVRIGGAACLLLCLLPLILRRSVTSASITSALSLSLGVIALLFRIPQPLVVIPLVPAFLLEAHTFVDLIRRQRAVSG
;
A
#
# COMPACT_ATOMS: atom_id res chain seq x y z
N MET A 1 -31.18 -16.54 22.98
CA MET A 1 -30.38 -15.53 22.25
C MET A 1 -30.51 -15.81 20.77
N SER A 2 -30.82 -14.82 19.93
CA SER A 2 -30.94 -15.04 18.48
C SER A 2 -29.55 -15.22 17.85
N TRP A 3 -29.34 -16.32 17.13
CA TRP A 3 -28.10 -16.58 16.39
C TRP A 3 -27.84 -15.46 15.38
N ARG A 4 -26.74 -14.71 15.54
CA ARG A 4 -26.47 -13.52 14.73
C ARG A 4 -25.68 -13.86 13.47
N PRO A 5 -26.00 -13.23 12.32
CA PRO A 5 -25.19 -13.38 11.12
C PRO A 5 -23.82 -12.68 11.28
N PRO A 6 -22.81 -13.09 10.51
CA PRO A 6 -21.50 -12.44 10.53
C PRO A 6 -21.59 -10.99 10.08
N VAL A 7 -20.93 -10.10 10.82
CA VAL A 7 -20.77 -8.67 10.49
C VAL A 7 -19.30 -8.35 10.19
N PRO A 8 -19.01 -7.43 9.25
CA PRO A 8 -19.94 -6.77 8.34
C PRO A 8 -20.50 -7.71 7.26
N MET A 9 -21.78 -7.53 6.91
CA MET A 9 -22.49 -8.35 5.92
C MET A 9 -21.83 -8.22 4.53
N GLY A 10 -21.67 -9.33 3.82
CA GLY A 10 -21.11 -9.38 2.45
C GLY A 10 -19.61 -9.13 2.34
N TYR A 11 -18.90 -8.88 3.44
CA TYR A 11 -17.46 -8.61 3.38
C TYR A 11 -16.65 -9.81 2.87
N LEU A 12 -16.93 -11.01 3.40
CA LEU A 12 -16.19 -12.21 2.99
C LEU A 12 -16.48 -12.55 1.51
N ASP A 13 -17.72 -12.37 1.05
CA ASP A 13 -18.08 -12.57 -0.36
C ASP A 13 -17.37 -11.57 -1.27
N SER A 14 -17.24 -10.31 -0.85
CA SER A 14 -16.47 -9.31 -1.60
C SER A 14 -15.00 -9.70 -1.77
N ILE A 15 -14.40 -10.33 -0.75
CA ILE A 15 -13.03 -10.84 -0.81
C ILE A 15 -12.93 -12.04 -1.75
N GLN A 16 -13.94 -12.92 -1.77
CA GLN A 16 -14.00 -14.03 -2.73
C GLN A 16 -14.04 -13.54 -4.18
N ALA A 17 -14.79 -12.48 -4.48
CA ALA A 17 -14.81 -11.89 -5.82
C ALA A 17 -13.44 -11.33 -6.22
N VAL A 18 -12.75 -10.65 -5.30
CA VAL A 18 -11.41 -10.09 -5.53
C VAL A 18 -10.38 -11.20 -5.78
N GLY A 19 -10.31 -12.21 -4.91
CA GLY A 19 -9.32 -13.27 -5.04
C GLY A 19 -9.64 -14.32 -6.11
N GLY A 20 -10.91 -14.49 -6.47
CA GLY A 20 -11.35 -15.46 -7.47
C GLY A 20 -11.21 -14.97 -8.92
N PHE A 21 -11.30 -13.66 -9.16
CA PHE A 21 -11.29 -13.10 -10.52
C PHE A 21 -10.23 -12.02 -10.73
N ALA A 22 -10.24 -10.97 -9.90
CA ALA A 22 -9.41 -9.78 -10.14
C ALA A 22 -7.92 -10.05 -9.90
N ALA A 23 -7.57 -10.68 -8.78
CA ALA A 23 -6.17 -10.92 -8.41
C ALA A 23 -5.42 -11.82 -9.42
N PRO A 24 -5.97 -12.96 -9.89
CA PRO A 24 -5.31 -13.78 -10.92
C PRO A 24 -5.04 -13.01 -12.22
N LEU A 25 -6.00 -12.21 -12.70
CA LEU A 25 -5.85 -11.40 -13.91
C LEU A 25 -4.74 -10.35 -13.75
N LEU A 26 -4.73 -9.63 -12.62
CA LEU A 26 -3.69 -8.66 -12.32
C LEU A 26 -2.32 -9.31 -12.12
N ALA A 27 -2.25 -10.52 -11.57
CA ALA A 27 -1.02 -11.30 -11.46
C ALA A 27 -0.46 -11.62 -12.85
N GLY A 28 -1.31 -12.14 -13.75
CA GLY A 28 -0.94 -12.44 -15.13
C GLY A 28 -0.42 -11.18 -15.85
N GLY A 29 -1.19 -10.09 -15.80
CA GLY A 29 -0.77 -8.82 -16.41
C GLY A 29 0.54 -8.27 -15.84
N SER A 30 0.75 -8.40 -14.53
CA SER A 30 2.00 -7.98 -13.88
C SER A 30 3.20 -8.79 -14.38
N PHE A 31 3.10 -10.11 -14.49
CA PHE A 31 4.19 -10.94 -15.01
C PHE A 31 4.42 -10.73 -16.51
N THR A 32 3.37 -10.48 -17.30
CA THR A 32 3.53 -10.08 -18.71
C THR A 32 4.31 -8.76 -18.82
N LEU A 33 3.97 -7.75 -18.02
CA LEU A 33 4.70 -6.47 -17.98
C LEU A 33 6.15 -6.66 -17.49
N ALA A 34 6.39 -7.58 -16.56
CA ALA A 34 7.75 -7.94 -16.15
C ALA A 34 8.57 -8.51 -17.32
N VAL A 35 8.01 -9.42 -18.11
CA VAL A 35 8.67 -9.97 -19.31
C VAL A 35 8.93 -8.89 -20.36
N VAL A 36 7.98 -7.97 -20.58
CA VAL A 36 8.19 -6.82 -21.48
C VAL A 36 9.27 -5.88 -20.95
N ALA A 37 9.31 -5.64 -19.64
CA ALA A 37 10.33 -4.81 -19.01
C ALA A 37 11.74 -5.43 -19.15
N LEU A 38 11.87 -6.76 -19.13
CA LEU A 38 13.15 -7.44 -19.41
C LEU A 38 13.69 -7.14 -20.81
N GLN A 39 12.80 -7.00 -21.80
CA GLN A 39 13.18 -6.65 -23.17
C GLN A 39 13.65 -5.20 -23.31
N SER A 40 13.34 -4.34 -22.33
CA SER A 40 13.88 -2.98 -22.26
C SER A 40 15.31 -3.01 -21.72
N ALA A 41 16.26 -3.40 -22.59
CA ALA A 41 17.65 -3.62 -22.22
C ALA A 41 18.32 -2.42 -21.52
N PRO A 42 19.15 -2.64 -20.48
CA PRO A 42 20.10 -1.65 -19.99
C PRO A 42 21.12 -1.34 -21.09
N GLY A 43 21.16 -0.10 -21.60
CA GLY A 43 22.08 0.29 -22.68
C GLY A 43 21.62 1.56 -23.40
N PRO A 44 22.42 2.12 -24.32
CA PRO A 44 22.09 3.39 -25.01
C PRO A 44 20.74 3.38 -25.74
N ALA A 45 20.29 2.19 -26.18
CA ALA A 45 19.05 1.98 -26.92
C ALA A 45 17.81 1.70 -26.05
N GLY A 46 17.96 1.51 -24.73
CA GLY A 46 16.81 1.17 -23.88
C GLY A 46 15.89 2.37 -23.63
N VAL A 47 14.59 2.13 -23.71
CA VAL A 47 13.53 3.17 -23.68
C VAL A 47 13.28 3.73 -22.28
N SER A 48 13.47 2.90 -21.24
CA SER A 48 13.24 3.28 -19.84
C SER A 48 14.53 3.61 -19.10
N ARG A 49 14.46 4.57 -18.18
CA ARG A 49 15.56 4.92 -17.29
C ARG A 49 15.85 3.87 -16.24
N TRP A 50 14.82 3.19 -15.73
CA TRP A 50 14.95 2.24 -14.61
C TRP A 50 14.24 0.90 -14.85
N PRO A 51 14.61 0.17 -15.92
CA PRO A 51 13.93 -1.07 -16.30
C PRO A 51 13.97 -2.13 -15.18
N ASN A 52 15.09 -2.23 -14.45
CA ASN A 52 15.25 -3.19 -13.36
C ASN A 52 14.35 -2.87 -12.15
N ALA A 53 14.13 -1.59 -11.85
CA ALA A 53 13.25 -1.19 -10.76
C ALA A 53 11.79 -1.48 -11.10
N SER A 54 11.35 -1.16 -12.33
CA SER A 54 10.03 -1.54 -12.80
C SER A 54 9.83 -3.06 -12.86
N LEU A 55 10.86 -3.81 -13.28
CA LEU A 55 10.83 -5.28 -13.29
C LEU A 55 10.58 -5.82 -11.88
N ALA A 56 11.35 -5.35 -10.89
CA ALA A 56 11.18 -5.76 -9.50
C ALA A 56 9.77 -5.42 -8.98
N LEU A 57 9.24 -4.25 -9.32
CA LEU A 57 7.90 -3.82 -8.92
C LEU A 57 6.79 -4.67 -9.58
N PHE A 58 6.93 -5.03 -10.85
CA PHE A 58 5.98 -5.90 -11.53
C PHE A 58 6.01 -7.33 -10.99
N VAL A 59 7.19 -7.89 -10.72
CA VAL A 59 7.32 -9.21 -10.08
C VAL A 59 6.71 -9.18 -8.68
N LEU A 60 7.03 -8.15 -7.88
CA LEU A 60 6.47 -7.96 -6.55
C LEU A 60 4.93 -7.85 -6.60
N SER A 61 4.40 -7.07 -7.54
CA SER A 61 2.95 -6.99 -7.78
C SER A 61 2.35 -8.37 -8.03
N GLY A 62 2.91 -9.14 -8.97
CA GLY A 62 2.43 -10.48 -9.29
C GLY A 62 2.42 -11.42 -8.08
N LEU A 63 3.49 -11.39 -7.27
CA LEU A 63 3.59 -12.20 -6.05
C LEU A 63 2.58 -11.78 -4.97
N LEU A 64 2.33 -10.47 -4.81
CA LEU A 64 1.31 -9.95 -3.89
C LEU A 64 -0.11 -10.32 -4.36
N GLN A 65 -0.35 -10.34 -5.66
CA GLN A 65 -1.62 -10.84 -6.20
C GLN A 65 -1.78 -12.34 -5.95
N ILE A 66 -0.72 -13.14 -6.08
CA ILE A 66 -0.76 -14.56 -5.67
C ILE A 66 -1.06 -14.69 -4.17
N ALA A 67 -0.41 -13.89 -3.32
CA ALA A 67 -0.68 -13.88 -1.88
C ALA A 67 -2.15 -13.51 -1.56
N THR A 68 -2.76 -12.63 -2.37
CA THR A 68 -4.20 -12.32 -2.30
C THR A 68 -5.07 -13.54 -2.58
N ILE A 69 -4.76 -14.30 -3.63
CA ILE A 69 -5.47 -15.54 -3.99
C ILE A 69 -5.36 -16.55 -2.84
N GLN A 70 -4.14 -16.75 -2.31
CA GLN A 70 -3.89 -17.66 -1.19
C GLN A 70 -4.68 -17.23 0.05
N GLY A 71 -4.61 -15.95 0.43
CA GLY A 71 -5.38 -15.42 1.55
C GLY A 71 -6.90 -15.57 1.37
N THR A 72 -7.40 -15.41 0.15
CA THR A 72 -8.81 -15.61 -0.17
C THR A 72 -9.24 -17.07 -0.04
N ALA A 73 -8.39 -18.01 -0.50
CA ALA A 73 -8.63 -19.44 -0.35
C ALA A 73 -8.66 -19.86 1.13
N TRP A 74 -7.70 -19.36 1.93
CA TRP A 74 -7.69 -19.59 3.38
C TRP A 74 -8.90 -18.95 4.08
N SER A 75 -9.34 -17.77 3.66
CA SER A 75 -10.56 -17.15 4.18
C SER A 75 -11.78 -18.04 3.90
N ARG A 76 -11.92 -18.52 2.66
CA ARG A 76 -13.02 -19.40 2.25
C ARG A 76 -13.09 -20.69 3.05
N ARG A 77 -11.93 -21.28 3.39
CA ARG A 77 -11.83 -22.49 4.20
C ARG A 77 -12.54 -22.37 5.55
N TYR A 78 -12.61 -21.17 6.11
CA TYR A 78 -13.23 -20.91 7.41
C TYR A 78 -14.60 -20.21 7.29
N MET A 79 -15.14 -20.06 6.07
CA MET A 79 -16.50 -19.55 5.89
C MET A 79 -17.49 -20.68 6.16
N CYS A 80 -18.22 -20.59 7.28
CA CYS A 80 -19.33 -21.47 7.61
C CYS A 80 -20.56 -20.63 7.95
N THR A 81 -21.69 -20.94 7.32
CA THR A 81 -22.98 -20.33 7.67
C THR A 81 -23.62 -21.09 8.84
N PRO A 82 -24.57 -20.47 9.56
CA PRO A 82 -25.40 -21.18 10.52
C PRO A 82 -26.07 -22.43 9.96
N GLY A 83 -26.55 -22.37 8.71
CA GLY A 83 -27.17 -23.50 8.02
C GLY A 83 -26.19 -24.65 7.80
N ASP A 84 -24.97 -24.35 7.36
CA ASP A 84 -23.92 -25.37 7.16
C ASP A 84 -23.61 -26.10 8.48
N LEU A 85 -23.47 -25.34 9.58
CA LEU A 85 -23.19 -25.90 10.91
C LEU A 85 -24.33 -26.77 11.43
N LEU A 86 -25.59 -26.36 11.27
CA LEU A 86 -26.75 -27.19 11.64
C LEU A 86 -26.85 -28.45 10.79
N GLN A 87 -26.49 -28.37 9.51
CA GLN A 87 -26.46 -29.54 8.64
C GLN A 87 -25.40 -30.55 9.08
N TRP A 88 -24.23 -30.08 9.53
CA TRP A 88 -23.15 -30.95 10.00
C TRP A 88 -23.36 -31.47 11.42
N PHE A 89 -24.06 -30.71 12.28
CA PHE A 89 -24.29 -31.04 13.69
C PHE A 89 -25.77 -30.85 14.10
N PRO A 90 -26.70 -31.67 13.56
CA PRO A 90 -28.13 -31.47 13.80
C PRO A 90 -28.56 -31.65 15.26
N GLY A 91 -27.80 -32.41 16.05
CA GLY A 91 -28.07 -32.63 17.48
C GLY A 91 -27.72 -31.47 18.40
N GLU A 92 -27.00 -30.46 17.88
CA GLU A 92 -26.55 -29.30 18.65
C GLU A 92 -27.56 -28.13 18.61
N GLN A 93 -28.82 -28.43 18.29
CA GLN A 93 -29.93 -27.49 18.33
C GLN A 93 -31.05 -28.04 19.21
N THR A 94 -31.50 -27.23 20.18
CA THR A 94 -32.63 -27.57 21.05
C THR A 94 -33.66 -26.45 20.99
N ASP A 95 -34.91 -26.78 20.69
CA ASP A 95 -36.02 -25.82 20.56
C ASP A 95 -35.69 -24.64 19.63
N GLY A 96 -35.01 -24.91 18.52
CA GLY A 96 -34.58 -23.91 17.54
C GLY A 96 -33.37 -23.06 17.97
N THR A 97 -32.85 -23.24 19.19
CA THR A 97 -31.69 -22.50 19.71
C THR A 97 -30.41 -23.31 19.53
N PRO A 98 -29.35 -22.74 18.92
CA PRO A 98 -28.06 -23.42 18.79
C PRO A 98 -27.35 -23.55 20.14
N SER A 99 -26.61 -24.64 20.32
CA SER A 99 -25.80 -24.86 21.51
C SER A 99 -24.66 -23.84 21.63
N PRO A 100 -24.13 -23.60 22.85
CA PRO A 100 -22.94 -22.76 23.05
C PRO A 100 -21.72 -23.25 22.25
N PHE A 101 -21.60 -24.56 22.02
CA PHE A 101 -20.55 -25.15 21.20
C PHE A 101 -20.61 -24.66 19.75
N LEU A 102 -21.79 -24.68 19.12
CA LEU A 102 -21.96 -24.19 17.75
C LEU A 102 -21.69 -22.70 17.61
N ILE A 103 -22.14 -21.90 18.59
CA ILE A 103 -21.86 -20.46 18.61
C ILE A 103 -20.35 -20.23 18.70
N GLY A 104 -19.65 -20.88 19.63
CA GLY A 104 -18.21 -20.76 19.79
C GLY A 104 -17.41 -21.23 18.57
N MET A 105 -17.85 -22.32 17.93
CA MET A 105 -17.27 -22.83 16.68
C MET A 105 -17.42 -21.80 15.56
N GLN A 106 -18.61 -21.26 15.36
CA GLN A 106 -18.87 -20.24 14.34
C GLN A 106 -18.03 -18.97 14.57
N GLU A 107 -17.98 -18.47 15.81
CA GLU A 107 -17.18 -17.29 16.16
C GLU A 107 -15.67 -17.52 15.95
N SER A 108 -15.18 -18.73 16.27
CA SER A 108 -13.80 -19.12 16.01
C SER A 108 -13.47 -19.13 14.52
N HIS A 109 -14.33 -19.73 13.71
CA HIS A 109 -14.17 -19.77 12.26
C HIS A 109 -14.29 -18.39 11.62
N LEU A 110 -15.27 -17.58 12.05
CA LEU A 110 -15.43 -16.22 11.56
C LEU A 110 -14.18 -15.37 11.83
N ARG A 111 -13.60 -15.45 13.03
CA ARG A 111 -12.35 -14.74 13.35
C ARG A 111 -11.19 -15.18 12.44
N GLN A 112 -11.08 -16.47 12.13
CA GLN A 112 -10.05 -16.98 11.21
C GLN A 112 -10.31 -16.51 9.77
N ALA A 113 -11.55 -16.59 9.30
CA ALA A 113 -11.96 -16.12 7.98
C ALA A 113 -11.66 -14.63 7.80
N GLN A 114 -11.97 -13.81 8.80
CA GLN A 114 -11.72 -12.36 8.80
C GLN A 114 -10.21 -12.04 8.82
N ARG A 115 -9.40 -12.78 9.58
CA ARG A 115 -7.93 -12.58 9.59
C ARG A 115 -7.35 -12.77 8.19
N TRP A 116 -7.70 -13.88 7.53
CA TRP A 116 -7.23 -14.16 6.18
C TRP A 116 -7.82 -13.22 5.13
N ALA A 117 -9.10 -12.83 5.27
CA ALA A 117 -9.72 -11.82 4.42
C ALA A 117 -9.02 -10.46 4.50
N ASN A 118 -8.69 -10.01 5.71
CA ASN A 118 -7.97 -8.77 5.94
C ASN A 118 -6.54 -8.82 5.39
N ALA A 119 -5.87 -9.97 5.50
CA ALA A 119 -4.56 -10.18 4.89
C ALA A 119 -4.65 -10.14 3.35
N ALA A 120 -5.62 -10.85 2.75
CA ALA A 120 -5.85 -10.86 1.31
C ALA A 120 -6.11 -9.45 0.78
N ARG A 121 -6.97 -8.67 1.44
CA ARG A 121 -7.23 -7.27 1.10
C ARG A 121 -5.96 -6.42 1.16
N GLY A 122 -5.13 -6.62 2.19
CA GLY A 122 -3.86 -5.93 2.32
C GLY A 122 -2.90 -6.21 1.17
N PHE A 123 -2.73 -7.48 0.81
CA PHE A 123 -1.90 -7.90 -0.32
C PHE A 123 -2.44 -7.38 -1.65
N TYR A 124 -3.76 -7.36 -1.84
CA TYR A 124 -4.40 -6.89 -3.07
C TYR A 124 -4.05 -5.43 -3.36
N HIS A 125 -4.27 -4.56 -2.37
CA HIS A 125 -3.95 -3.13 -2.50
C HIS A 125 -2.44 -2.90 -2.64
N ALA A 126 -1.61 -3.61 -1.86
CA ALA A 126 -0.16 -3.52 -1.99
C ALA A 126 0.31 -3.93 -3.40
N GLY A 127 -0.29 -4.97 -3.98
CA GLY A 127 -0.02 -5.42 -5.34
C GLY A 127 -0.39 -4.38 -6.38
N ILE A 128 -1.57 -3.76 -6.27
CA ILE A 128 -1.99 -2.66 -7.17
C ILE A 128 -1.04 -1.47 -7.08
N ILE A 129 -0.64 -1.07 -5.87
CA ILE A 129 0.31 0.03 -5.66
C ILE A 129 1.66 -0.31 -6.32
N ALA A 130 2.16 -1.53 -6.14
CA ALA A 130 3.40 -1.98 -6.77
C ALA A 130 3.29 -1.99 -8.31
N LEU A 131 2.14 -2.42 -8.86
CA LEU A 131 1.87 -2.40 -10.30
C LEU A 131 1.91 -0.97 -10.86
N LEU A 132 1.16 -0.05 -10.24
CA LEU A 132 1.09 1.35 -10.67
C LEU A 132 2.44 2.07 -10.52
N ALA A 133 3.17 1.78 -9.44
CA ALA A 133 4.53 2.27 -9.27
C ALA A 133 5.46 1.71 -10.37
N GLY A 134 5.36 0.42 -10.70
CA GLY A 134 6.11 -0.20 -11.80
C GLY A 134 5.82 0.44 -13.15
N LEU A 135 4.53 0.73 -13.43
CA LEU A 135 4.09 1.44 -14.63
C LEU A 135 4.65 2.87 -14.68
N LEU A 136 4.57 3.61 -13.58
CA LEU A 136 5.14 4.95 -13.51
C LEU A 136 6.66 4.92 -13.78
N VAL A 137 7.38 3.99 -13.13
CA VAL A 137 8.84 3.85 -13.23
C VAL A 137 9.28 3.44 -14.65
N ILE A 138 8.63 2.46 -15.28
CA ILE A 138 9.00 2.03 -16.64
C ILE A 138 8.80 3.16 -17.65
N CYS A 139 7.79 4.01 -17.46
CA CYS A 139 7.47 5.11 -18.36
C CYS A 139 8.45 6.29 -18.29
N VAL A 140 9.31 6.37 -17.27
CA VAL A 140 10.31 7.43 -17.14
C VAL A 140 11.38 7.27 -18.22
N PRO A 141 11.51 8.22 -19.18
CA PRO A 141 12.50 8.12 -20.24
C PRO A 141 13.91 8.45 -19.72
N ARG A 142 14.94 7.97 -20.41
CA ARG A 142 16.36 8.34 -20.14
C ARG A 142 16.69 9.79 -20.54
N GLY A 143 16.00 10.31 -21.55
CA GLY A 143 16.16 11.68 -22.06
C GLY A 143 15.07 12.62 -21.58
N GLN A 144 14.95 13.78 -22.22
CA GLN A 144 13.84 14.71 -21.96
C GLN A 144 12.51 14.07 -22.39
N PRO A 145 11.47 14.10 -21.54
CA PRO A 145 10.18 13.55 -21.93
C PRO A 145 9.55 14.41 -23.03
N THR A 146 9.07 13.76 -24.09
CA THR A 146 8.21 14.40 -25.08
C THR A 146 6.86 14.76 -24.46
N GLY A 147 6.09 15.66 -25.09
CA GLY A 147 4.77 16.06 -24.60
C GLY A 147 3.84 14.88 -24.31
N GLY A 148 3.78 13.88 -25.20
CA GLY A 148 2.99 12.66 -24.97
C GLY A 148 3.47 11.82 -23.78
N ARG A 149 4.78 11.76 -23.53
CA ARG A 149 5.34 11.04 -22.37
C ARG A 149 4.96 11.70 -21.05
N TRP A 150 4.86 13.02 -21.02
CA TRP A 150 4.37 13.75 -19.85
C TRP A 150 2.93 13.37 -19.50
N THR A 151 2.05 13.27 -20.50
CA THR A 151 0.66 12.83 -20.28
C THR A 151 0.61 11.44 -19.67
N VAL A 152 1.39 10.49 -20.20
CA VAL A 152 1.46 9.12 -19.66
C VAL A 152 1.96 9.13 -18.21
N LEU A 153 3.04 9.85 -17.91
CA LEU A 153 3.56 9.97 -16.55
C LEU A 153 2.53 10.59 -15.59
N ALA A 154 1.82 11.63 -16.03
CA ALA A 154 0.79 12.30 -15.23
C ALA A 154 -0.37 11.34 -14.93
N VAL A 155 -0.84 10.56 -15.91
CA VAL A 155 -1.90 9.57 -15.71
C VAL A 155 -1.47 8.45 -14.77
N CYS A 156 -0.26 7.90 -14.96
CA CYS A 156 0.28 6.88 -14.05
C CYS A 156 0.44 7.40 -12.62
N ALA A 157 0.95 8.63 -12.47
CA ALA A 157 1.10 9.27 -11.16
C ALA A 157 -0.26 9.54 -10.50
N ALA A 158 -1.25 10.02 -11.25
CA ALA A 158 -2.61 10.23 -10.76
C ALA A 158 -3.26 8.92 -10.31
N GLY A 159 -3.10 7.84 -11.08
CA GLY A 159 -3.56 6.51 -10.69
C GLY A 159 -2.93 6.03 -9.38
N LEU A 160 -1.60 6.14 -9.25
CA LEU A 160 -0.88 5.75 -8.03
C LEU A 160 -1.34 6.57 -6.81
N VAL A 161 -1.46 7.89 -6.95
CA VAL A 161 -1.95 8.77 -5.88
C VAL A 161 -3.40 8.44 -5.52
N GLY A 162 -4.24 8.18 -6.52
CA GLY A 162 -5.63 7.78 -6.33
C GLY A 162 -5.77 6.49 -5.53
N GLU A 163 -4.96 5.47 -5.82
CA GLU A 163 -4.96 4.21 -5.08
C GLU A 163 -4.42 4.36 -3.65
N LEU A 164 -3.36 5.15 -3.46
CA LEU A 164 -2.86 5.47 -2.11
C LEU A 164 -3.92 6.21 -1.29
N ALA A 165 -4.62 7.16 -1.92
CA ALA A 165 -5.71 7.90 -1.31
C ALA A 165 -6.86 7.00 -0.89
N TRP A 166 -7.25 6.10 -1.79
CA TRP A 166 -8.26 5.09 -1.53
C TRP A 166 -7.86 4.17 -0.38
N LEU A 167 -6.63 3.66 -0.39
CA LEU A 167 -6.11 2.79 0.67
C LEU A 167 -6.18 3.46 2.04
N VAL A 168 -5.75 4.72 2.16
CA VAL A 168 -5.80 5.46 3.42
C VAL A 168 -7.26 5.63 3.88
N ARG A 169 -8.16 6.04 2.98
CA ARG A 169 -9.58 6.21 3.32
C ARG A 169 -10.26 4.89 3.71
N ALA A 170 -9.92 3.81 3.03
CA ALA A 170 -10.52 2.49 3.24
C ALA A 170 -9.98 1.77 4.48
N THR A 171 -8.73 2.05 4.86
CA THR A 171 -8.09 1.44 6.04
C THR A 171 -8.43 2.20 7.31
N PHE A 172 -8.37 3.54 7.29
CA PHE A 172 -8.51 4.38 8.47
C PHE A 172 -9.90 5.02 8.53
N LEU A 173 -10.80 4.39 9.28
CA LEU A 173 -12.16 4.89 9.50
C LEU A 173 -12.19 6.06 10.50
N ASP A 174 -11.35 5.99 11.54
CA ASP A 174 -11.24 7.04 12.53
C ASP A 174 -10.62 8.31 11.91
N ARG A 175 -11.25 9.46 12.13
CA ARG A 175 -10.83 10.73 11.50
C ARG A 175 -9.46 11.20 11.98
N ALA A 176 -9.12 11.00 13.25
CA ALA A 176 -7.84 11.42 13.82
C ALA A 176 -6.70 10.52 13.30
N ILE A 177 -6.88 9.19 13.36
CA ILE A 177 -5.90 8.22 12.85
C ILE A 177 -5.69 8.41 11.34
N ARG A 178 -6.79 8.64 10.59
CA ARG A 178 -6.71 8.88 9.15
C ARG A 178 -5.92 10.15 8.81
N ARG A 179 -6.11 11.23 9.56
CA ARG A 179 -5.32 12.46 9.36
C ARG A 179 -3.84 12.17 9.54
N ASP A 180 -3.46 11.45 10.59
CA ASP A 180 -2.06 11.15 10.86
C ASP A 180 -1.45 10.22 9.79
N ALA A 181 -2.25 9.29 9.26
CA ALA A 181 -1.87 8.43 8.14
C ALA A 181 -1.64 9.20 6.84
N TRP A 182 -2.49 10.19 6.53
CA TRP A 182 -2.29 11.09 5.39
C TRP A 182 -0.98 11.87 5.49
N LEU A 183 -0.64 12.36 6.68
CA LEU A 183 0.61 13.08 6.90
C LEU A 183 1.83 12.16 6.71
N GLY A 184 1.80 10.95 7.28
CA GLY A 184 2.87 9.97 7.08
C GLY A 184 3.04 9.60 5.61
N MET A 185 1.93 9.39 4.89
CA MET A 185 1.95 9.10 3.46
C MET A 185 2.55 10.25 2.64
N ALA A 186 2.17 11.50 2.93
CA ALA A 186 2.71 12.67 2.25
C ALA A 186 4.23 12.80 2.45
N VAL A 187 4.73 12.57 3.67
CA VAL A 187 6.16 12.58 3.97
C VAL A 187 6.89 11.48 3.21
N LEU A 188 6.39 10.25 3.22
CA LEU A 188 6.98 9.12 2.49
C LEU A 188 7.07 9.41 0.98
N LEU A 189 6.00 9.96 0.39
CA LEU A 189 5.98 10.37 -1.01
C LEU A 189 6.98 11.49 -1.31
N ALA A 190 7.07 12.50 -0.44
CA ALA A 190 8.03 13.59 -0.60
C ALA A 190 9.49 13.09 -0.56
N ILE A 191 9.79 12.16 0.34
CA ILE A 191 11.11 11.49 0.42
C ILE A 191 11.38 10.73 -0.88
N LEU A 192 10.45 9.90 -1.33
CA LEU A 192 10.57 9.10 -2.57
C LEU A 192 10.81 9.98 -3.81
N VAL A 193 10.03 11.06 -3.95
CA VAL A 193 10.19 12.04 -5.04
C VAL A 193 11.56 12.71 -4.96
N SER A 194 11.99 13.11 -3.76
CA SER A 194 13.28 13.80 -3.55
C SER A 194 14.49 12.92 -3.89
N VAL A 195 14.44 11.64 -3.53
CA VAL A 195 15.49 10.66 -3.85
C VAL A 195 15.51 10.36 -5.36
N SER A 196 14.36 10.42 -6.03
CA SER A 196 14.21 10.06 -7.45
C SER A 196 14.46 11.23 -8.42
N ALA A 197 14.16 12.47 -8.01
CA ALA A 197 14.26 13.71 -8.78
C ALA A 197 15.59 13.96 -9.54
N PRO A 198 16.77 13.78 -8.93
CA PRO A 198 18.05 14.16 -9.54
C PRO A 198 18.55 13.21 -10.64
N GLY A 199 18.03 11.97 -10.67
CA GLY A 199 18.20 11.07 -11.81
C GLY A 199 17.28 11.41 -12.97
N ILE A 200 16.14 12.07 -12.71
CA ILE A 200 15.13 12.38 -13.74
C ILE A 200 15.38 13.73 -14.41
N TRP A 201 15.80 14.73 -13.63
CA TRP A 201 15.83 16.13 -14.02
C TRP A 201 17.16 16.77 -13.64
N HIS A 202 18.02 17.07 -14.62
CA HIS A 202 19.17 17.93 -14.39
C HIS A 202 18.70 19.39 -14.41
N GLY A 203 18.48 19.98 -13.23
CA GLY A 203 18.12 21.39 -13.14
C GLY A 203 17.82 21.87 -11.72
N TRP A 204 18.14 23.15 -11.46
CA TRP A 204 17.74 23.87 -10.25
C TRP A 204 16.22 23.83 -9.95
N PRO A 205 15.31 23.95 -10.94
CA PRO A 205 13.87 23.98 -10.66
C PRO A 205 13.36 22.74 -9.94
N VAL A 206 13.91 21.57 -10.28
CA VAL A 206 13.45 20.30 -9.70
C VAL A 206 14.01 20.08 -8.30
N ARG A 207 15.23 20.53 -8.04
CA ARG A 207 15.79 20.49 -6.67
C ARG A 207 15.05 21.43 -5.74
N ILE A 208 14.69 22.62 -6.23
CA ILE A 208 13.83 23.56 -5.53
C ILE A 208 12.45 22.94 -5.30
N GLY A 209 11.87 22.27 -6.30
CA GLY A 209 10.60 21.55 -6.15
C GLY A 209 10.67 20.44 -5.09
N GLY A 210 11.71 19.60 -5.11
CA GLY A 210 11.91 18.55 -4.10
C GLY A 210 12.11 19.13 -2.70
N ALA A 211 12.96 20.15 -2.56
CA ALA A 211 13.15 20.87 -1.30
C ALA A 211 11.84 21.51 -0.79
N ALA A 212 11.06 22.13 -1.68
CA ALA A 212 9.76 22.70 -1.35
C ALA A 212 8.77 21.62 -0.91
N CYS A 213 8.73 20.45 -1.57
CA CYS A 213 7.90 19.33 -1.13
C CYS A 213 8.28 18.85 0.27
N LEU A 214 9.57 18.70 0.58
CA LEU A 214 10.02 18.31 1.92
C LEU A 214 9.68 19.40 2.96
N LEU A 215 9.88 20.68 2.64
CA LEU A 215 9.52 21.81 3.51
C LEU A 215 8.01 21.86 3.78
N LEU A 216 7.18 21.65 2.76
CA LEU A 216 5.72 21.58 2.90
C LEU A 216 5.30 20.39 3.80
N CYS A 217 6.07 19.31 3.82
CA CYS A 217 5.83 18.17 4.72
C CYS A 217 6.31 18.40 6.16
N LEU A 218 7.27 19.32 6.38
CA LEU A 218 7.72 19.68 7.74
C LEU A 218 6.62 20.40 8.52
N LEU A 219 5.88 21.30 7.88
CA LEU A 219 4.84 22.09 8.54
C LEU A 219 3.79 21.22 9.27
N PRO A 220 3.15 20.23 8.64
CA PRO A 220 2.19 19.37 9.33
C PRO A 220 2.83 18.41 10.34
N LEU A 221 4.11 18.04 10.18
CA LEU A 221 4.87 17.26 11.16
C LEU A 221 5.08 18.07 12.46
N ILE A 222 5.41 19.36 12.33
CA ILE A 222 5.56 20.29 13.45
C ILE A 222 4.20 20.58 14.10
N LEU A 223 3.13 20.67 13.30
CA LEU A 223 1.77 20.90 13.77
C LEU A 223 1.07 19.63 14.31
N ARG A 224 1.72 18.45 14.30
CA ARG A 224 1.17 17.25 14.94
C ARG A 224 0.97 17.53 16.43
N ARG A 225 -0.24 17.26 16.91
CA ARG A 225 -0.69 17.55 18.30
C ARG A 225 0.17 16.89 19.38
N SER A 226 0.95 15.87 19.05
CA SER A 226 1.88 15.20 19.95
C SER A 226 3.29 15.28 19.37
N VAL A 227 4.09 16.23 19.86
CA VAL A 227 5.53 16.25 19.60
C VAL A 227 6.13 15.05 20.31
N THR A 228 6.52 14.05 19.54
CA THR A 228 7.25 12.87 20.02
C THR A 228 8.70 12.96 19.61
N SER A 229 9.60 12.24 20.30
CA SER A 229 11.00 12.11 19.88
C SER A 229 11.13 11.66 18.42
N ALA A 230 10.23 10.78 17.98
CA ALA A 230 10.11 10.36 16.59
C ALA A 230 9.86 11.56 15.64
N SER A 231 8.86 12.39 15.92
CA SER A 231 8.55 13.55 15.06
C SER A 231 9.72 14.53 14.93
N ILE A 232 10.53 14.70 15.98
CA ILE A 232 11.74 15.53 15.97
C ILE A 232 12.81 14.91 15.06
N THR A 233 13.05 13.61 15.18
CA THR A 233 14.01 12.89 14.32
C THR A 233 13.61 12.95 12.85
N SER A 234 12.32 12.74 12.52
CA SER A 234 11.80 12.92 11.15
C SER A 234 12.03 14.34 10.64
N ALA A 235 11.73 15.36 11.46
CA ALA A 235 11.89 16.76 11.08
C ALA A 235 13.36 17.14 10.83
N LEU A 236 14.29 16.68 11.68
CA LEU A 236 15.73 16.90 11.50
C LEU A 236 16.24 16.21 10.23
N SER A 237 15.85 14.96 10.02
CA SER A 237 16.18 14.15 8.83
C SER A 237 15.70 14.82 7.54
N LEU A 238 14.45 15.30 7.50
CA LEU A 238 13.90 16.04 6.37
C LEU A 238 14.61 17.38 6.15
N SER A 239 14.94 18.11 7.21
CA SER A 239 15.67 19.39 7.13
C SER A 239 17.08 19.19 6.53
N LEU A 240 17.78 18.14 6.95
CA LEU A 240 19.07 17.76 6.36
C LEU A 240 18.93 17.36 4.89
N GLY A 241 17.85 16.66 4.53
CA GLY A 241 17.54 16.35 3.13
C GLY A 241 17.31 17.59 2.26
N VAL A 242 16.58 18.59 2.79
CA VAL A 242 16.37 19.90 2.14
C VAL A 242 17.72 20.59 1.90
N ILE A 243 18.56 20.67 2.92
CA ILE A 243 19.91 21.25 2.81
C ILE A 243 20.71 20.50 1.74
N ALA A 244 20.74 19.17 1.79
CA ALA A 244 21.50 18.37 0.84
C ALA A 244 21.05 18.59 -0.62
N LEU A 245 19.73 18.72 -0.86
CA LEU A 245 19.18 19.03 -2.18
C LEU A 245 19.60 20.43 -2.69
N LEU A 246 19.55 21.45 -1.82
CA LEU A 246 19.87 22.83 -2.17
C LEU A 246 21.38 23.04 -2.41
N PHE A 247 22.24 22.37 -1.64
CA PHE A 247 23.70 22.56 -1.68
C PHE A 247 24.45 21.66 -2.66
N ARG A 248 23.76 21.06 -3.64
CA ARG A 248 24.38 20.22 -4.68
C ARG A 248 25.14 19.00 -4.15
N ILE A 249 24.78 18.50 -2.98
CA ILE A 249 25.38 17.29 -2.41
C ILE A 249 25.16 16.08 -3.35
N PRO A 250 26.17 15.21 -3.55
CA PRO A 250 26.02 13.98 -4.32
C PRO A 250 24.85 13.13 -3.84
N GLN A 251 24.15 12.48 -4.77
CA GLN A 251 22.96 11.69 -4.47
C GLN A 251 23.04 10.65 -3.36
N PRO A 252 24.07 9.79 -3.30
CA PRO A 252 24.16 8.84 -2.20
C PRO A 252 24.16 9.55 -0.83
N LEU A 253 24.71 10.76 -0.74
CA LEU A 253 24.76 11.55 0.47
C LEU A 253 23.45 12.30 0.77
N VAL A 254 22.56 12.52 -0.22
CA VAL A 254 21.19 13.03 0.00
C VAL A 254 20.28 11.94 0.59
N VAL A 255 20.50 10.68 0.21
CA VAL A 255 19.69 9.55 0.69
C VAL A 255 19.95 9.25 2.16
N ILE A 256 21.22 9.25 2.60
CA ILE A 256 21.62 8.95 3.98
C ILE A 256 20.78 9.68 5.04
N PRO A 257 20.67 11.04 5.00
CA PRO A 257 19.90 11.75 6.00
C PRO A 257 18.40 11.48 5.90
N LEU A 258 17.86 11.03 4.75
CA LEU A 258 16.42 10.78 4.55
C LEU A 258 15.98 9.36 4.99
N VAL A 259 16.89 8.40 5.05
CA VAL A 259 16.58 7.01 5.45
C VAL A 259 15.94 6.94 6.84
N PRO A 260 16.44 7.63 7.89
CA PRO A 260 15.81 7.63 9.21
C PRO A 260 14.35 8.10 9.20
N ALA A 261 14.03 9.23 8.53
CA ALA A 261 12.65 9.69 8.41
C ALA A 261 11.78 8.68 7.66
N PHE A 262 12.30 8.07 6.58
CA PHE A 262 11.56 7.06 5.83
C PHE A 262 11.21 5.86 6.72
N LEU A 263 12.18 5.28 7.41
CA LEU A 263 11.96 4.11 8.28
C LEU A 263 11.00 4.43 9.42
N LEU A 264 11.12 5.62 10.00
CA LEU A 264 10.28 6.04 11.12
C LEU A 264 8.83 6.31 10.71
N GLU A 265 8.59 6.99 9.58
CA GLU A 265 7.23 7.20 9.08
C GLU A 265 6.61 5.88 8.58
N ALA A 266 7.40 4.98 7.98
CA ALA A 266 6.94 3.64 7.62
C ALA A 266 6.53 2.83 8.87
N HIS A 267 7.33 2.86 9.93
CA HIS A 267 6.99 2.24 11.22
C HIS A 267 5.72 2.86 11.83
N THR A 268 5.64 4.20 11.84
CA THR A 268 4.47 4.93 12.35
C THR A 268 3.21 4.56 11.58
N PHE A 269 3.30 4.43 10.26
CA PHE A 269 2.17 4.00 9.42
C PHE A 269 1.71 2.58 9.79
N VAL A 270 2.63 1.64 10.02
CA VAL A 270 2.31 0.28 10.48
C VAL A 270 1.62 0.31 11.86
N ASP A 271 2.10 1.14 12.78
CA ASP A 271 1.48 1.29 14.09
C ASP A 271 0.08 1.91 14.02
N LEU A 272 -0.15 2.88 13.12
CA LEU A 272 -1.49 3.42 12.88
C LEU A 272 -2.44 2.31 12.38
N ILE A 273 -1.97 1.41 11.50
CA ILE A 273 -2.77 0.25 11.06
C ILE A 273 -3.12 -0.64 12.26
N ARG A 274 -2.16 -0.92 13.16
CA ARG A 274 -2.40 -1.71 14.37
C ARG A 274 -3.41 -1.04 15.30
N ARG A 275 -3.29 0.27 15.53
CA ARG A 275 -4.22 1.06 16.35
C ARG A 275 -5.63 1.06 15.77
N GLN A 276 -5.77 1.26 14.47
CA GLN A 276 -7.06 1.22 13.80
C GLN A 276 -7.74 -0.15 13.95
N ARG A 277 -6.97 -1.25 13.85
CA ARG A 277 -7.50 -2.60 14.09
C ARG A 277 -7.97 -2.81 15.52
N ALA A 278 -7.31 -2.21 16.51
CA ALA A 278 -7.72 -2.27 17.91
C ALA A 278 -8.99 -1.46 18.21
N VAL A 279 -9.27 -0.40 17.43
CA VAL A 279 -10.51 0.39 17.55
C VAL A 279 -11.69 -0.26 16.81
N SER A 280 -11.40 -1.01 15.74
CA SER A 280 -12.41 -1.64 14.88
C SER A 280 -12.82 -3.05 15.28
N GLY A 281 -12.08 -3.71 16.17
CA GLY A 281 -12.32 -5.08 16.62
C GLY A 281 -12.94 -5.13 18.01
#